data_AF-A0A8J7D4R4-F1
#
_entry.id   AF-A0A8J7D4R4-F1
#
_cell.length_a   1.000
_cell.length_b   1.000
_cell.length_c   1.000
_cell.angle_alpha   90.00
_cell.angle_beta   90.00
_cell.angle_gamma   90.00
#
_symmetry.space_group_name_H-M   'P 1'
#
loop_
_entity.id
_entity.type
_entity.pdbx_description
1 polymer ?
#
loop_
_entity_poly.entity_id
_entity_poly.type
_entity_poly.pdbx_seq_one_letter_code
_entity_poly.pdbx_strand_id
1 'polypeptide(L)'
;MLNNIFSHKFNTLVRTVAVVSIGFATTWGVAMDSAKAVGFTVDSVTLGSLTDGSDSTVNGVTYLNQSLPITGLSANSTNWTPDIFASPVITLRRGGYAATDNFGNFNNRQIAWGERLPGDPDSIVRIPQPTNTQAVLSQNNILQGSDNVFVNTGYINGIQTDIERVDFVFNTEVETSDKQAITIFDRGLNTAHDSFQIAPILSVDSAGNPTIYGSLISIAAGWGQTNLRPGGAADNNVNSTVLTDSTGAFGNVLSVTQQVGGLLIPLSELATTGSKIYGYSLFSPDVNDGGNPINLLDWTNASVFPQDTPNSVGGIDLVATNLGVVKAVPEPSFVAGVLLFSTFVIAGKLKNRGHKNSNA
;
A
#
# COMPACT_ATOMS: atom_id res chain seq x y z
N MET A 1 -47.99 -57.76 30.32
CA MET A 1 -47.23 -57.43 29.10
C MET A 1 -48.04 -56.44 28.29
N LEU A 2 -47.42 -55.28 28.04
CA LEU A 2 -47.57 -54.43 26.85
C LEU A 2 -48.93 -53.77 26.51
N ASN A 3 -48.80 -52.45 26.33
CA ASN A 3 -49.38 -51.62 25.27
C ASN A 3 -50.66 -50.79 25.54
N ASN A 4 -50.39 -49.52 25.86
CA ASN A 4 -50.62 -48.34 25.02
C ASN A 4 -52.06 -47.81 24.77
N ILE A 5 -52.14 -46.47 24.90
CA ILE A 5 -53.07 -45.50 24.28
C ILE A 5 -54.27 -45.05 25.17
N PHE A 6 -54.06 -43.95 25.89
CA PHE A 6 -55.09 -42.95 26.20
C PHE A 6 -54.83 -41.75 25.24
N SER A 7 -55.72 -41.33 24.34
CA SER A 7 -57.04 -40.70 24.55
C SER A 7 -56.88 -39.43 25.42
N HIS A 8 -57.31 -38.21 25.09
CA HIS A 8 -58.26 -37.69 24.12
C HIS A 8 -58.04 -36.15 24.06
N LYS A 9 -58.21 -35.56 22.87
CA LYS A 9 -58.81 -34.24 22.56
C LYS A 9 -58.85 -33.17 23.67
N PHE A 10 -58.21 -32.01 23.42
CA PHE A 10 -58.81 -30.72 23.78
C PHE A 10 -58.44 -29.62 22.77
N ASN A 11 -59.49 -28.99 22.23
CA ASN A 11 -59.45 -27.88 21.27
C ASN A 11 -58.75 -26.65 21.86
N THR A 12 -57.86 -25.98 21.13
CA THR A 12 -57.80 -24.49 21.13
C THR A 12 -57.17 -23.96 19.85
N LEU A 13 -58.03 -23.46 18.96
CA LEU A 13 -57.90 -22.26 18.13
C LEU A 13 -56.48 -21.69 17.93
N VAL A 14 -55.97 -21.89 16.72
CA VAL A 14 -54.83 -21.18 16.13
C VAL A 14 -55.12 -19.66 16.15
N ARG A 15 -54.46 -18.93 17.05
CA ARG A 15 -54.23 -17.49 16.90
C ARG A 15 -52.83 -17.31 16.34
N THR A 16 -52.77 -17.02 15.05
CA THR A 16 -51.62 -16.41 14.40
C THR A 16 -51.34 -15.07 15.08
N VAL A 17 -50.38 -15.04 16.00
CA VAL A 17 -49.71 -13.78 16.37
C VAL A 17 -48.60 -13.62 15.35
N ALA A 18 -48.90 -12.90 14.27
CA ALA A 18 -47.88 -12.27 13.47
C ALA A 18 -47.23 -11.20 14.36
N VAL A 19 -46.12 -11.55 15.01
CA VAL A 19 -45.19 -10.55 15.51
C VAL A 19 -44.62 -9.88 14.26
N VAL A 20 -45.24 -8.78 13.85
CA VAL A 20 -44.57 -7.82 12.97
C VAL A 20 -43.49 -7.20 13.85
N SER A 21 -42.32 -7.84 13.85
CA SER A 21 -41.10 -7.19 14.26
C SER A 21 -40.86 -6.07 13.26
N ILE A 22 -41.37 -4.88 13.56
CA ILE A 22 -40.86 -3.63 13.02
C ILE A 22 -39.49 -3.45 13.67
N GLY A 23 -38.55 -4.29 13.25
CA GLY A 23 -37.14 -4.02 13.39
C GLY A 23 -36.84 -2.97 12.35
N PHE A 24 -36.92 -1.69 12.74
CA PHE A 24 -36.10 -0.67 12.13
C PHE A 24 -34.64 -1.09 12.36
N ALA A 25 -34.14 -2.02 11.54
CA ALA A 25 -32.75 -1.95 11.14
C ALA A 25 -32.67 -0.67 10.31
N THR A 26 -32.49 0.47 10.99
CA THR A 26 -31.77 1.56 10.36
C THR A 26 -30.36 1.03 10.14
N THR A 27 -30.19 0.23 9.09
CA THR A 27 -28.95 0.24 8.35
C THR A 27 -28.81 1.70 7.97
N TRP A 28 -28.06 2.44 8.78
CA TRP A 28 -27.38 3.63 8.30
C TRP A 28 -26.50 3.09 7.19
N GLY A 29 -27.09 2.96 6.00
CA GLY A 29 -26.35 2.91 4.76
C GLY A 29 -25.69 4.25 4.73
N VAL A 30 -24.52 4.33 5.37
CA VAL A 30 -23.56 5.38 5.08
C VAL A 30 -23.42 5.27 3.58
N ALA A 31 -23.95 6.24 2.86
CA ALA A 31 -23.76 6.33 1.43
C ALA A 31 -22.25 6.46 1.26
N MET A 32 -21.59 5.33 1.03
CA MET A 32 -20.19 5.31 0.66
C MET A 32 -20.16 6.06 -0.66
N ASP A 33 -19.59 7.26 -0.64
CA ASP A 33 -19.40 8.07 -1.84
C ASP A 33 -18.82 7.15 -2.91
N SER A 34 -19.39 7.19 -4.12
CA SER A 34 -18.94 6.34 -5.22
C SER A 34 -17.42 6.52 -5.38
N ALA A 35 -16.65 5.45 -5.21
CA ALA A 35 -15.19 5.50 -5.22
C ALA A 35 -14.70 6.29 -6.43
N LYS A 36 -14.01 7.40 -6.17
CA LYS A 36 -13.42 8.21 -7.23
C LYS A 36 -12.26 7.41 -7.81
N ALA A 37 -12.18 7.30 -9.14
CA ALA A 37 -10.98 6.78 -9.78
C ALA A 37 -9.84 7.77 -9.53
N VAL A 38 -9.01 7.49 -8.53
CA VAL A 38 -7.89 8.33 -8.13
C VAL A 38 -6.59 7.63 -8.51
N GLY A 39 -5.74 8.35 -9.24
CA GLY A 39 -4.43 7.87 -9.65
C GLY A 39 -4.40 7.06 -10.94
N PHE A 40 -3.21 6.53 -11.24
CA PHE A 40 -2.89 5.74 -12.43
C PHE A 40 -2.22 4.43 -12.00
N THR A 41 -2.55 3.33 -12.67
CA THR A 41 -1.76 2.10 -12.56
C THR A 41 -0.32 2.39 -12.95
N VAL A 42 0.63 1.89 -12.17
CA VAL A 42 2.03 1.89 -12.54
C VAL A 42 2.25 0.82 -13.61
N ASP A 43 2.74 1.23 -14.77
CA ASP A 43 2.95 0.36 -15.93
C ASP A 43 4.28 -0.40 -15.84
N SER A 44 5.31 0.21 -15.25
CA SER A 44 6.61 -0.42 -15.04
C SER A 44 7.43 0.31 -13.98
N VAL A 45 8.45 -0.37 -13.45
CA VAL A 45 9.43 0.22 -12.52
C VAL A 45 10.84 0.11 -13.11
N THR A 46 11.64 1.14 -12.88
CA THR A 46 13.09 1.10 -13.06
C THR A 46 13.72 0.70 -11.74
N LEU A 47 14.53 -0.36 -11.75
CA LEU A 47 15.20 -0.88 -10.57
C LEU A 47 16.63 -0.34 -10.50
N GLY A 48 17.09 -0.06 -9.29
CA GLY A 48 18.50 0.20 -9.02
C GLY A 48 19.32 -1.10 -9.02
N SER A 49 20.58 -0.98 -8.59
CA SER A 49 21.43 -2.15 -8.41
C SER A 49 20.99 -2.98 -7.21
N LEU A 50 20.96 -4.31 -7.36
CA LEU A 50 20.83 -5.22 -6.24
C LEU A 50 22.01 -4.99 -5.28
N THR A 51 21.70 -4.67 -4.04
CA THR A 51 22.66 -4.70 -2.94
C THR A 51 22.58 -6.06 -2.26
N ASP A 52 23.72 -6.69 -2.03
CA ASP A 52 23.83 -8.04 -1.48
C ASP A 52 24.76 -8.01 -0.26
N GLY A 53 24.18 -8.17 0.92
CA GLY A 53 24.91 -8.23 2.18
C GLY A 53 25.45 -9.63 2.48
N SER A 54 26.15 -9.80 3.61
CA SER A 54 26.45 -11.15 4.10
C SER A 54 25.20 -11.79 4.65
N ASP A 55 24.90 -13.03 4.28
CA ASP A 55 23.77 -13.79 4.79
C ASP A 55 23.76 -13.88 6.32
N SER A 56 22.56 -13.97 6.90
CA SER A 56 22.36 -14.20 8.33
C SER A 56 21.24 -15.22 8.57
N THR A 57 21.31 -15.96 9.68
CA THR A 57 20.25 -16.91 10.05
C THR A 57 19.79 -16.64 11.47
N VAL A 58 18.49 -16.43 11.64
CA VAL A 58 17.84 -16.22 12.94
C VAL A 58 16.56 -17.03 12.97
N ASN A 59 16.34 -17.78 14.06
CA ASN A 59 15.16 -18.63 14.25
C ASN A 59 14.86 -19.59 13.09
N GLY A 60 15.91 -20.13 12.47
CA GLY A 60 15.77 -21.04 11.35
C GLY A 60 15.36 -20.38 10.03
N VAL A 61 15.26 -19.04 9.98
CA VAL A 61 15.10 -18.26 8.75
C VAL A 61 16.46 -17.72 8.32
N THR A 62 16.86 -17.99 7.08
CA THR A 62 18.05 -17.42 6.45
C THR A 62 17.67 -16.20 5.63
N TYR A 63 18.24 -15.07 5.98
CA TYR A 63 18.14 -13.79 5.30
C TYR A 63 19.35 -13.64 4.39
N LEU A 64 19.12 -13.49 3.09
CA LEU A 64 20.19 -13.21 2.13
C LEU A 64 20.65 -11.74 2.17
N ASN A 65 20.02 -10.92 3.02
CA ASN A 65 20.35 -9.51 3.21
C ASN A 65 20.45 -8.71 1.90
N GLN A 66 19.52 -9.01 0.99
CA GLN A 66 19.40 -8.38 -0.32
C GLN A 66 18.45 -7.19 -0.29
N SER A 67 18.74 -6.16 -1.09
CA SER A 67 17.85 -5.02 -1.30
C SER A 67 17.85 -4.59 -2.76
N LEU A 68 16.66 -4.41 -3.33
CA LEU A 68 16.45 -3.99 -4.70
C LEU A 68 15.57 -2.73 -4.74
N PRO A 69 16.17 -1.54 -4.81
CA PRO A 69 15.44 -0.28 -4.76
C PRO A 69 14.75 0.03 -6.09
N ILE A 70 13.62 0.72 -6.03
CA ILE A 70 13.01 1.37 -7.20
C ILE A 70 13.65 2.75 -7.37
N THR A 71 14.11 3.06 -8.58
CA THR A 71 14.78 4.33 -8.93
C THR A 71 14.00 5.17 -9.94
N GLY A 72 12.88 4.65 -10.44
CA GLY A 72 11.98 5.32 -11.35
C GLY A 72 10.80 4.42 -11.69
N LEU A 73 9.82 4.95 -12.41
CA LEU A 73 8.65 4.20 -12.87
C LEU A 73 8.02 4.87 -14.08
N SER A 74 7.14 4.14 -14.76
CA SER A 74 6.25 4.71 -15.79
C SER A 74 4.80 4.51 -15.38
N ALA A 75 3.98 5.54 -15.56
CA ALA A 75 2.54 5.48 -15.34
C ALA A 75 1.86 6.48 -16.28
N ASN A 76 0.76 6.06 -16.92
CA ASN A 76 0.00 6.90 -17.86
C ASN A 76 0.89 7.51 -18.96
N SER A 77 1.73 6.66 -19.56
CA SER A 77 2.71 7.05 -20.60
C SER A 77 3.73 8.12 -20.18
N THR A 78 3.84 8.43 -18.88
CA THR A 78 4.78 9.40 -18.33
C THR A 78 5.81 8.67 -17.50
N ASN A 79 7.09 9.04 -17.65
CA ASN A 79 8.14 8.57 -16.76
C ASN A 79 8.19 9.43 -15.50
N TRP A 80 8.40 8.80 -14.36
CA TRP A 80 8.50 9.44 -13.06
C TRP A 80 9.78 9.00 -12.37
N THR A 81 10.42 9.93 -11.70
CA THR A 81 11.63 9.67 -10.91
C THR A 81 11.41 10.12 -9.47
N PRO A 82 11.96 9.41 -8.47
CA PRO A 82 12.05 9.92 -7.11
C PRO A 82 12.61 11.33 -7.14
N ASP A 83 11.95 12.21 -6.40
CA ASP A 83 12.39 13.60 -6.27
C ASP A 83 13.61 13.68 -5.34
N ILE A 84 14.23 14.86 -5.26
CA ILE A 84 15.36 15.13 -4.35
C ILE A 84 14.95 15.17 -2.88
N PHE A 85 13.67 14.99 -2.57
CA PHE A 85 13.20 14.94 -1.20
C PHE A 85 13.70 13.67 -0.52
N ALA A 86 14.15 13.82 0.73
CA ALA A 86 14.47 12.66 1.54
C ALA A 86 13.21 11.81 1.76
N SER A 87 13.38 10.49 1.76
CA SER A 87 12.31 9.52 2.01
C SER A 87 11.49 9.88 3.26
N PRO A 88 10.15 9.75 3.23
CA PRO A 88 9.32 10.10 4.36
C PRO A 88 9.66 9.28 5.60
N VAL A 89 9.40 9.88 6.74
CA VAL A 89 9.39 9.21 8.03
C VAL A 89 8.07 8.43 8.13
N ILE A 90 8.17 7.12 8.28
CA ILE A 90 7.01 6.25 8.45
C ILE A 90 6.74 6.05 9.94
N THR A 91 5.49 6.24 10.35
CA THR A 91 5.02 5.94 11.71
C THR A 91 3.81 5.03 11.68
N LEU A 92 3.87 3.92 12.39
CA LEU A 92 2.73 3.02 12.59
C LEU A 92 1.94 3.45 13.83
N ARG A 93 0.66 3.73 13.67
CA ARG A 93 -0.25 4.06 14.76
C ARG A 93 -1.04 2.83 15.14
N ARG A 94 -0.77 2.34 16.34
CA ARG A 94 -1.37 1.12 16.86
C ARG A 94 -2.50 1.47 17.83
N GLY A 95 -3.58 0.71 17.77
CA GLY A 95 -4.76 0.89 18.63
C GLY A 95 -4.50 0.46 20.08
N GLY A 96 -3.54 -0.44 20.31
CA GLY A 96 -3.16 -0.87 21.66
C GLY A 96 -4.19 -1.76 22.36
N TYR A 97 -5.01 -2.47 21.58
CA TYR A 97 -6.14 -3.28 22.07
C TYR A 97 -5.69 -4.43 22.93
N ALA A 98 -6.30 -4.69 24.09
CA ALA A 98 -5.92 -5.85 24.91
C ALA A 98 -5.91 -7.16 24.08
N ALA A 99 -4.91 -8.01 24.29
CA ALA A 99 -4.81 -9.29 23.60
C ALA A 99 -6.08 -10.13 23.82
N THR A 100 -6.79 -10.47 22.74
CA THR A 100 -8.08 -11.17 22.81
C THR A 100 -8.00 -12.66 22.47
N ASP A 101 -6.85 -13.16 22.02
CA ASP A 101 -6.73 -14.56 21.63
C ASP A 101 -5.52 -15.31 22.27
N ASN A 102 -5.46 -16.62 21.99
CA ASN A 102 -4.51 -17.57 22.57
C ASN A 102 -3.06 -17.47 22.03
N PHE A 103 -2.77 -16.57 21.08
CA PHE A 103 -1.45 -16.42 20.44
C PHE A 103 -0.58 -15.30 21.07
N GLY A 104 -0.97 -14.74 22.22
CA GLY A 104 -0.16 -13.77 22.98
C GLY A 104 -0.44 -12.30 22.64
N ASN A 105 0.32 -11.37 23.25
CA ASN A 105 0.08 -9.92 23.17
C ASN A 105 0.13 -9.41 21.71
N PHE A 106 -1.03 -9.07 21.12
CA PHE A 106 -1.14 -8.57 19.74
C PHE A 106 -0.68 -7.13 19.55
N ASN A 107 -0.62 -6.38 20.65
CA ASN A 107 -0.59 -4.92 20.70
C ASN A 107 0.70 -4.28 20.15
N ASN A 108 1.55 -5.09 19.54
CA ASN A 108 2.78 -4.68 18.91
C ASN A 108 3.34 -5.79 18.01
N ARG A 109 2.48 -6.63 17.41
CA ARG A 109 2.96 -7.71 16.55
C ARG A 109 3.66 -7.12 15.33
N GLN A 110 4.84 -7.64 15.04
CA GLN A 110 5.58 -7.26 13.84
C GLN A 110 5.34 -8.31 12.78
N ILE A 111 4.93 -7.84 11.61
CA ILE A 111 4.71 -8.65 10.44
C ILE A 111 5.55 -8.08 9.31
N ALA A 112 6.24 -8.98 8.63
CA ALA A 112 6.98 -8.67 7.43
C ALA A 112 6.78 -9.82 6.45
N TRP A 113 6.92 -9.55 5.16
CA TRP A 113 7.13 -10.60 4.18
C TRP A 113 8.42 -10.31 3.41
N GLY A 114 9.03 -11.38 2.91
CA GLY A 114 10.19 -11.30 2.05
C GLY A 114 10.07 -12.24 0.86
N GLU A 115 10.53 -11.78 -0.30
CA GLU A 115 10.61 -12.59 -1.51
C GLU A 115 11.57 -13.78 -1.30
N ARG A 116 11.26 -14.91 -1.93
CA ARG A 116 12.13 -16.09 -2.10
C ARG A 116 12.21 -16.47 -3.57
N LEU A 117 13.28 -17.13 -4.00
CA LEU A 117 13.35 -17.61 -5.39
C LEU A 117 12.51 -18.89 -5.58
N PRO A 118 12.05 -19.18 -6.80
CA PRO A 118 11.49 -20.48 -7.12
C PRO A 118 12.48 -21.61 -6.79
N GLY A 119 12.06 -22.56 -5.97
CA GLY A 119 12.88 -23.69 -5.53
C GLY A 119 13.61 -23.48 -4.20
N ASP A 120 13.66 -22.25 -3.68
CA ASP A 120 14.18 -22.01 -2.34
C ASP A 120 13.24 -22.60 -1.27
N PRO A 121 13.81 -23.17 -0.18
CA PRO A 121 13.02 -23.51 1.01
C PRO A 121 12.27 -22.28 1.53
N ASP A 122 11.11 -22.50 2.16
CA ASP A 122 10.30 -21.43 2.76
C ASP A 122 11.05 -20.69 3.89
N SER A 123 12.14 -21.25 4.40
CA SER A 123 13.02 -20.64 5.39
C SER A 123 14.09 -19.71 4.81
N ILE A 124 14.18 -19.51 3.48
CA ILE A 124 15.14 -18.58 2.87
C ILE A 124 14.39 -17.38 2.29
N VAL A 125 14.82 -16.17 2.65
CA VAL A 125 14.23 -14.91 2.17
C VAL A 125 15.31 -13.93 1.70
N ARG A 126 15.00 -13.15 0.67
CA ARG A 126 15.90 -12.21 -0.02
C ARG A 126 15.90 -10.80 0.57
N ILE A 127 15.71 -10.68 1.88
CA ILE A 127 15.53 -9.40 2.54
C ILE A 127 16.55 -9.23 3.65
N PRO A 128 16.87 -7.99 4.08
CA PRO A 128 17.60 -7.77 5.32
C PRO A 128 16.80 -8.32 6.49
N GLN A 129 17.49 -8.82 7.52
CA GLN A 129 16.82 -9.22 8.74
C GLN A 129 15.95 -8.07 9.29
N PRO A 130 14.62 -8.23 9.38
CA PRO A 130 13.74 -7.18 9.86
C PRO A 130 13.90 -7.00 11.38
N THR A 131 13.89 -5.74 11.84
CA THR A 131 13.90 -5.40 13.27
C THR A 131 12.48 -5.11 13.79
N ASN A 132 11.64 -4.49 12.97
CA ASN A 132 10.22 -4.27 13.18
C ASN A 132 9.55 -3.89 11.85
N THR A 133 8.22 -3.93 11.79
CA THR A 133 7.44 -3.62 10.57
C THR A 133 7.68 -2.20 10.07
N GLN A 134 7.81 -1.22 10.97
CA GLN A 134 8.07 0.18 10.58
C GLN A 134 9.43 0.31 9.88
N ALA A 135 10.46 -0.37 10.40
CA ALA A 135 11.79 -0.39 9.80
C ALA A 135 11.79 -1.11 8.44
N VAL A 136 11.00 -2.16 8.27
CA VAL A 136 10.79 -2.80 6.96
C VAL A 136 10.21 -1.82 5.96
N LEU A 137 9.07 -1.19 6.29
CA LEU A 137 8.36 -0.26 5.41
C LEU A 137 9.16 1.00 5.10
N SER A 138 10.05 1.43 6.01
CA SER A 138 10.90 2.61 5.82
C SER A 138 11.96 2.47 4.71
N GLN A 139 12.17 1.25 4.22
CA GLN A 139 13.12 0.97 3.15
C GLN A 139 12.54 1.25 1.76
N ASN A 140 13.42 1.32 0.78
CA ASN A 140 13.07 1.24 -0.64
C ASN A 140 13.60 -0.10 -1.16
N ASN A 141 12.84 -1.17 -0.93
CA ASN A 141 13.17 -2.53 -1.32
C ASN A 141 11.90 -3.25 -1.79
N ILE A 142 11.80 -3.49 -3.11
CA ILE A 142 10.63 -4.16 -3.70
C ILE A 142 10.49 -5.63 -3.26
N LEU A 143 11.55 -6.23 -2.70
CA LEU A 143 11.59 -7.62 -2.28
C LEU A 143 10.90 -7.88 -0.94
N GLN A 144 10.35 -6.85 -0.28
CA GLN A 144 9.82 -6.97 1.08
C GLN A 144 8.65 -6.03 1.34
N GLY A 145 7.94 -6.27 2.42
CA GLY A 145 6.86 -5.42 2.88
C GLY A 145 6.25 -5.90 4.18
N SER A 146 5.07 -5.39 4.48
CA SER A 146 4.22 -5.88 5.56
C SER A 146 3.03 -6.61 4.96
N ASP A 147 2.61 -7.68 5.63
CA ASP A 147 1.45 -8.47 5.24
C ASP A 147 0.23 -7.95 6.00
N ASN A 148 -0.92 -7.82 5.33
CA ASN A 148 -2.21 -7.57 5.96
C ASN A 148 -2.19 -6.40 6.98
N VAL A 149 -1.70 -5.24 6.53
CA VAL A 149 -1.27 -4.13 7.40
C VAL A 149 -2.33 -3.67 8.38
N PHE A 150 -3.61 -3.71 8.03
CA PHE A 150 -4.70 -3.21 8.88
C PHE A 150 -5.58 -4.33 9.46
N VAL A 151 -5.13 -5.58 9.43
CA VAL A 151 -5.93 -6.70 9.92
C VAL A 151 -5.83 -6.80 11.44
N ASN A 152 -6.99 -6.65 12.09
CA ASN A 152 -7.11 -6.61 13.55
C ASN A 152 -7.84 -7.84 14.12
N THR A 153 -8.50 -8.65 13.29
CA THR A 153 -9.19 -9.86 13.75
C THR A 153 -9.25 -10.97 12.72
N GLY A 154 -9.48 -12.18 13.20
CA GLY A 154 -10.00 -13.29 12.40
C GLY A 154 -9.04 -13.94 11.41
N TYR A 155 -7.77 -13.53 11.38
CA TYR A 155 -6.80 -14.14 10.48
C TYR A 155 -5.99 -15.27 11.11
N ILE A 156 -5.71 -16.27 10.27
CA ILE A 156 -5.02 -17.50 10.63
C ILE A 156 -3.57 -17.24 11.04
N ASN A 157 -3.01 -18.14 11.85
CA ASN A 157 -1.58 -18.15 12.21
C ASN A 157 -1.06 -16.86 12.87
N GLY A 158 -1.97 -16.02 13.40
CA GLY A 158 -1.58 -14.82 14.11
C GLY A 158 -1.05 -13.68 13.24
N ILE A 159 -1.43 -13.60 11.97
CA ILE A 159 -1.08 -12.43 11.15
C ILE A 159 -2.14 -11.34 11.40
N GLN A 160 -1.97 -10.63 12.51
CA GLN A 160 -2.80 -9.50 12.93
C GLN A 160 -1.86 -8.42 13.46
N THR A 161 -2.08 -7.16 13.09
CA THR A 161 -1.09 -6.09 13.25
C THR A 161 -1.47 -5.02 14.25
N ASP A 162 -2.72 -4.89 14.71
CA ASP A 162 -3.20 -3.80 15.58
C ASP A 162 -2.91 -2.36 15.07
N ILE A 163 -2.52 -2.23 13.81
CA ILE A 163 -2.20 -0.97 13.14
C ILE A 163 -3.49 -0.41 12.57
N GLU A 164 -3.80 0.83 12.95
CA GLU A 164 -4.99 1.57 12.49
C GLU A 164 -4.68 2.57 11.39
N ARG A 165 -3.44 3.05 11.38
CA ARG A 165 -3.00 4.13 10.49
C ARG A 165 -1.50 4.02 10.23
N VAL A 166 -1.11 4.25 8.98
CA VAL A 166 0.31 4.39 8.61
C VAL A 166 0.55 5.80 8.12
N ASP A 167 1.35 6.57 8.86
CA ASP A 167 1.70 7.95 8.51
C ASP A 167 2.99 7.97 7.69
N PHE A 168 2.99 8.65 6.54
CA PHE A 168 4.15 8.93 5.70
C PHE A 168 4.42 10.42 5.70
N VAL A 169 5.30 10.88 6.59
CA VAL A 169 5.56 12.31 6.81
C VAL A 169 6.79 12.74 6.03
N PHE A 170 6.61 13.69 5.13
CA PHE A 170 7.70 14.28 4.36
C PHE A 170 8.62 15.10 5.27
N ASN A 171 9.92 15.08 4.98
CA ASN A 171 10.90 15.87 5.72
C ASN A 171 10.75 17.39 5.50
N THR A 172 10.09 17.77 4.40
CA THR A 172 9.75 19.15 4.06
C THR A 172 8.35 19.16 3.45
N GLU A 173 7.60 20.25 3.69
CA GLU A 173 6.34 20.50 3.00
C GLU A 173 6.52 20.50 1.47
N VAL A 174 5.52 19.97 0.78
CA VAL A 174 5.48 19.88 -0.69
C VAL A 174 4.25 20.63 -1.18
N GLU A 175 4.46 21.52 -2.14
CA GLU A 175 3.36 22.18 -2.85
C GLU A 175 2.75 21.20 -3.87
N THR A 176 1.43 21.03 -3.83
CA THR A 176 0.72 20.05 -4.67
C THR A 176 0.70 20.49 -6.12
N SER A 177 0.96 19.55 -7.04
CA SER A 177 0.84 19.75 -8.48
C SER A 177 0.48 18.44 -9.18
N ASP A 178 0.11 18.53 -10.46
CA ASP A 178 -0.13 17.37 -11.34
C ASP A 178 1.18 16.72 -11.82
N LYS A 179 2.33 17.37 -11.60
CA LYS A 179 3.67 16.89 -11.96
C LYS A 179 4.38 16.19 -10.80
N GLN A 180 3.75 16.12 -9.65
CA GLN A 180 4.23 15.42 -8.46
C GLN A 180 3.20 14.39 -8.04
N ALA A 181 3.67 13.26 -7.54
CA ALA A 181 2.82 12.18 -7.10
C ALA A 181 3.45 11.43 -5.94
N ILE A 182 2.64 10.61 -5.28
CA ILE A 182 3.10 9.53 -4.40
C ILE A 182 2.80 8.19 -5.05
N THR A 183 3.40 7.14 -4.52
CA THR A 183 3.13 5.78 -4.99
C THR A 183 2.82 4.84 -3.85
N ILE A 184 1.82 3.99 -4.07
CA ILE A 184 1.45 2.89 -3.19
C ILE A 184 1.68 1.60 -3.95
N PHE A 185 2.31 0.63 -3.31
CA PHE A 185 2.58 -0.68 -3.89
C PHE A 185 2.06 -1.75 -2.96
N ASP A 186 1.43 -2.77 -3.56
CA ASP A 186 0.76 -3.84 -2.84
C ASP A 186 1.15 -5.20 -3.43
N ARG A 187 1.22 -6.22 -2.57
CA ARG A 187 1.49 -7.59 -2.95
C ARG A 187 0.19 -8.38 -3.05
N GLY A 188 -0.50 -8.27 -4.17
CA GLY A 188 -1.83 -8.83 -4.38
C GLY A 188 -1.91 -9.89 -5.47
N LEU A 189 -3.08 -10.51 -5.62
CA LEU A 189 -3.41 -11.21 -6.85
C LEU A 189 -3.57 -10.19 -7.98
N ASN A 190 -3.22 -10.58 -9.21
CA ASN A 190 -3.39 -9.71 -10.36
C ASN A 190 -4.84 -9.21 -10.43
N THR A 191 -5.03 -7.91 -10.65
CA THR A 191 -6.36 -7.28 -10.76
C THR A 191 -7.19 -7.28 -9.47
N ALA A 192 -6.62 -7.71 -8.35
CA ALA A 192 -7.30 -7.88 -7.07
C ALA A 192 -6.41 -7.38 -5.92
N HIS A 193 -5.69 -6.28 -6.16
CA HIS A 193 -5.03 -5.51 -5.12
C HIS A 193 -6.05 -4.87 -4.19
N ASP A 194 -5.75 -4.86 -2.88
CA ASP A 194 -6.72 -4.53 -1.84
C ASP A 194 -7.12 -3.06 -1.85
N SER A 195 -8.37 -2.78 -1.45
CA SER A 195 -8.83 -1.42 -1.20
C SER A 195 -8.14 -0.84 0.04
N PHE A 196 -8.07 0.49 0.08
CA PHE A 196 -7.61 1.23 1.25
C PHE A 196 -8.21 2.64 1.22
N GLN A 197 -8.00 3.42 2.28
CA GLN A 197 -8.27 4.86 2.24
C GLN A 197 -6.99 5.65 2.47
N ILE A 198 -6.98 6.89 1.99
CA ILE A 198 -5.85 7.81 2.09
C ILE A 198 -6.34 9.23 2.41
N ALA A 199 -5.58 9.97 3.22
CA ALA A 199 -5.81 11.38 3.44
C ALA A 199 -4.47 12.15 3.44
N PRO A 200 -4.38 13.33 2.81
CA PRO A 200 -3.18 14.16 2.90
C PRO A 200 -3.04 14.74 4.31
N ILE A 201 -1.80 14.82 4.80
CA ILE A 201 -1.47 15.51 6.04
C ILE A 201 -1.24 16.99 5.69
N LEU A 202 -2.08 17.88 6.20
CA LEU A 202 -2.03 19.33 5.91
C LEU A 202 -1.20 20.12 6.92
N SER A 203 -0.94 19.54 8.09
CA SER A 203 0.01 20.09 9.07
C SER A 203 0.51 19.01 10.01
N VAL A 204 1.69 19.24 10.58
CA VAL A 204 2.31 18.38 11.62
C VAL A 204 2.75 19.21 12.82
N ASP A 205 2.87 18.57 13.99
CA ASP A 205 3.51 19.17 15.16
C ASP A 205 5.05 19.13 15.06
N SER A 206 5.74 19.63 16.10
CA SER A 206 7.21 19.62 16.14
C SER A 206 7.85 18.23 16.21
N ALA A 207 7.08 17.18 16.50
CA ALA A 207 7.52 15.80 16.51
C ALA A 207 7.15 15.06 15.21
N GLY A 208 6.54 15.77 14.24
CA GLY A 208 6.10 15.17 12.98
C GLY A 208 4.76 14.45 13.07
N ASN A 209 3.99 14.58 14.16
CA ASN A 209 2.67 13.98 14.23
C ASN A 209 1.65 14.82 13.44
N PRO A 210 0.76 14.21 12.65
CA PRO A 210 -0.33 14.90 11.98
C PRO A 210 -1.19 15.72 12.96
N THR A 211 -1.50 16.96 12.62
CA THR A 211 -2.39 17.84 13.39
C THR A 211 -3.62 18.31 12.60
N ILE A 212 -3.57 18.24 11.26
CA ILE A 212 -4.71 18.51 10.37
C ILE A 212 -4.63 17.55 9.17
N TYR A 213 -5.76 16.98 8.79
CA TYR A 213 -5.94 16.18 7.58
C TYR A 213 -6.80 16.89 6.54
N GLY A 214 -6.57 16.58 5.26
CA GLY A 214 -7.54 16.84 4.20
C GLY A 214 -8.62 15.77 4.15
N SER A 215 -9.43 15.78 3.09
CA SER A 215 -10.50 14.80 2.91
C SER A 215 -9.97 13.36 2.88
N LEU A 216 -10.72 12.45 3.49
CA LEU A 216 -10.53 11.02 3.36
C LEU A 216 -10.98 10.56 1.97
N ILE A 217 -10.11 9.83 1.27
CA ILE A 217 -10.33 9.36 -0.09
C ILE A 217 -10.32 7.84 -0.09
N SER A 218 -11.41 7.23 -0.52
CA SER A 218 -11.52 5.79 -0.69
C SER A 218 -10.94 5.33 -2.02
N ILE A 219 -10.00 4.39 -1.98
CA ILE A 219 -9.44 3.70 -3.14
C ILE A 219 -10.06 2.31 -3.20
N ALA A 220 -10.83 2.05 -4.26
CA ALA A 220 -11.45 0.76 -4.49
C ALA A 220 -10.39 -0.31 -4.81
N ALA A 221 -10.71 -1.57 -4.50
CA ALA A 221 -9.89 -2.70 -4.89
C ALA A 221 -9.79 -2.85 -6.41
N GLY A 222 -8.81 -3.63 -6.86
CA GLY A 222 -8.62 -3.97 -8.27
C GLY A 222 -7.81 -2.96 -9.08
N TRP A 223 -6.93 -2.20 -8.43
CA TRP A 223 -5.85 -1.45 -9.07
C TRP A 223 -4.65 -2.36 -9.35
N GLY A 224 -3.50 -1.81 -9.77
CA GLY A 224 -2.23 -2.57 -9.85
C GLY A 224 -2.22 -3.67 -10.91
N GLN A 225 -2.87 -3.46 -12.04
CA GLN A 225 -3.09 -4.45 -13.12
C GLN A 225 -1.81 -4.95 -13.83
N THR A 226 -0.65 -4.47 -13.42
CA THR A 226 0.65 -4.82 -14.00
C THR A 226 1.55 -5.38 -12.93
N ASN A 227 2.10 -6.57 -13.18
CA ASN A 227 3.11 -7.17 -12.31
C ASN A 227 4.44 -6.43 -12.47
N LEU A 228 4.85 -5.72 -11.43
CA LEU A 228 6.05 -4.88 -11.42
C LEU A 228 7.31 -5.66 -11.06
N ARG A 229 7.23 -6.99 -10.94
CA ARG A 229 8.40 -7.83 -10.73
C ARG A 229 9.31 -7.82 -11.97
N PRO A 230 10.65 -7.75 -11.80
CA PRO A 230 11.57 -7.93 -12.91
C PRO A 230 11.33 -9.27 -13.63
N GLY A 231 11.20 -9.21 -14.96
CA GLY A 231 10.90 -10.36 -15.81
C GLY A 231 9.48 -10.40 -16.39
N GLY A 232 8.58 -9.50 -15.95
CA GLY A 232 7.43 -8.95 -16.71
C GLY A 232 6.34 -9.88 -17.25
N ALA A 233 6.47 -11.20 -17.13
CA ALA A 233 5.41 -12.11 -17.55
C ALA A 233 4.26 -12.09 -16.53
N ALA A 234 3.02 -12.12 -17.02
CA ALA A 234 1.81 -12.04 -16.20
C ALA A 234 1.64 -13.23 -15.23
N ASP A 235 2.44 -14.28 -15.38
CA ASP A 235 2.54 -15.48 -14.55
C ASP A 235 3.76 -15.47 -13.61
N ASN A 236 4.58 -14.42 -13.63
CA ASN A 236 5.79 -14.31 -12.80
C ASN A 236 5.46 -13.85 -11.37
N ASN A 237 4.70 -14.67 -10.65
CA ASN A 237 4.36 -14.41 -9.26
C ASN A 237 5.60 -14.51 -8.35
N VAL A 238 5.65 -13.63 -7.36
CA VAL A 238 6.64 -13.62 -6.29
C VAL A 238 6.26 -14.70 -5.28
N ASN A 239 7.10 -15.70 -5.14
CA ASN A 239 7.06 -16.54 -3.95
C ASN A 239 7.54 -15.69 -2.78
N SER A 240 6.73 -15.58 -1.73
CA SER A 240 7.06 -14.81 -0.53
C SER A 240 6.88 -15.69 0.70
N THR A 241 7.67 -15.40 1.73
CA THR A 241 7.49 -15.94 3.07
C THR A 241 7.01 -14.82 3.98
N VAL A 242 5.89 -15.04 4.66
CA VAL A 242 5.39 -14.16 5.73
C VAL A 242 6.06 -14.56 7.03
N LEU A 243 6.57 -13.55 7.72
CA LEU A 243 7.31 -13.63 8.95
C LEU A 243 6.55 -12.88 10.04
N THR A 244 6.44 -13.46 11.23
CA THR A 244 5.88 -12.77 12.40
C THR A 244 6.86 -12.78 13.55
N ASP A 245 6.90 -11.69 14.29
CA ASP A 245 7.55 -11.63 15.58
C ASP A 245 6.55 -11.90 16.71
N SER A 246 6.63 -13.10 17.32
CA SER A 246 5.82 -13.48 18.48
C SER A 246 6.60 -13.47 19.81
N THR A 247 7.94 -13.38 19.77
CA THR A 247 8.82 -13.51 20.97
C THR A 247 10.08 -12.63 20.96
N GLY A 248 10.09 -11.54 20.19
CA GLY A 248 11.24 -10.67 19.94
C GLY A 248 12.13 -11.08 18.75
N ALA A 249 11.69 -12.03 17.92
CA ALA A 249 12.35 -12.38 16.67
C ALA A 249 11.38 -13.00 15.65
N PHE A 250 11.62 -12.69 14.38
CA PHE A 250 10.80 -13.14 13.26
C PHE A 250 10.97 -14.63 12.96
N GLY A 251 9.85 -15.32 12.76
CA GLY A 251 9.79 -16.71 12.26
C GLY A 251 8.77 -16.84 11.13
N ASN A 252 8.97 -17.82 10.25
CA ASN A 252 8.05 -18.14 9.16
C ASN A 252 6.72 -18.66 9.70
N VAL A 253 5.62 -18.11 9.20
CA VAL A 253 4.25 -18.56 9.49
C VAL A 253 3.44 -18.98 8.25
N LEU A 254 3.84 -18.52 7.06
CA LEU A 254 3.10 -18.74 5.83
C LEU A 254 3.99 -18.52 4.60
N SER A 255 3.73 -19.28 3.54
CA SER A 255 4.27 -19.04 2.20
C SER A 255 3.16 -18.77 1.22
N VAL A 256 3.35 -17.78 0.36
CA VAL A 256 2.35 -17.27 -0.59
C VAL A 256 2.98 -16.93 -1.93
N THR A 257 2.18 -16.88 -2.98
CA THR A 257 2.62 -16.62 -4.35
C THR A 257 1.69 -15.59 -4.97
N GLN A 258 2.14 -14.33 -5.03
CA GLN A 258 1.34 -13.16 -5.43
C GLN A 258 2.19 -12.21 -6.31
N GLN A 259 1.57 -11.20 -6.92
CA GLN A 259 2.25 -10.20 -7.75
C GLN A 259 2.52 -8.94 -6.95
N VAL A 260 3.35 -8.05 -7.49
CA VAL A 260 3.51 -6.69 -6.95
C VAL A 260 2.87 -5.72 -7.93
N GLY A 261 1.86 -4.99 -7.48
CA GLY A 261 1.18 -3.95 -8.24
C GLY A 261 1.51 -2.58 -7.67
N GLY A 262 1.27 -1.53 -8.47
CA GLY A 262 1.53 -0.15 -8.08
C GLY A 262 0.40 0.79 -8.51
N LEU A 263 0.16 1.79 -7.67
CA LEU A 263 -0.73 2.92 -7.92
C LEU A 263 0.06 4.22 -7.74
N LEU A 264 0.02 5.09 -8.74
CA LEU A 264 0.56 6.43 -8.68
C LEU A 264 -0.58 7.43 -8.46
N ILE A 265 -0.51 8.23 -7.39
CA ILE A 265 -1.54 9.21 -7.04
C ILE A 265 -0.94 10.62 -7.19
N PRO A 266 -1.35 11.41 -8.20
CA PRO A 266 -0.95 12.80 -8.31
C PRO A 266 -1.31 13.60 -7.06
N LEU A 267 -0.43 14.49 -6.62
CA LEU A 267 -0.68 15.30 -5.43
C LEU A 267 -1.90 16.23 -5.57
N SER A 268 -2.21 16.63 -6.81
CA SER A 268 -3.43 17.38 -7.15
C SER A 268 -4.73 16.60 -6.93
N GLU A 269 -4.68 15.26 -6.83
CA GLU A 269 -5.85 14.45 -6.48
C GLU A 269 -6.07 14.37 -4.96
N LEU A 270 -5.01 14.56 -4.17
CA LEU A 270 -5.08 14.52 -2.70
C LEU A 270 -5.52 15.86 -2.12
N ALA A 271 -5.02 16.97 -2.67
CA ALA A 271 -5.37 18.31 -2.23
C ALA A 271 -5.34 19.30 -3.40
N THR A 272 -6.00 20.44 -3.23
CA THR A 272 -6.06 21.50 -4.24
C THR A 272 -4.66 21.90 -4.69
N THR A 273 -4.40 21.95 -6.01
CA THR A 273 -3.13 22.41 -6.58
C THR A 273 -2.64 23.72 -5.96
N GLY A 274 -1.36 23.80 -5.63
CA GLY A 274 -0.75 24.94 -4.94
C GLY A 274 -0.88 24.91 -3.40
N SER A 275 -1.60 23.92 -2.85
CA SER A 275 -1.66 23.73 -1.39
C SER A 275 -0.40 23.05 -0.90
N LYS A 276 -0.03 23.32 0.35
CA LYS A 276 1.06 22.60 1.02
C LYS A 276 0.52 21.33 1.68
N ILE A 277 1.25 20.24 1.50
CA ILE A 277 1.05 18.99 2.25
C ILE A 277 2.36 18.58 2.91
N TYR A 278 2.27 17.91 4.05
CA TYR A 278 3.39 17.42 4.86
C TYR A 278 3.54 15.90 4.77
N GLY A 279 2.70 15.23 3.97
CA GLY A 279 2.67 13.79 3.88
C GLY A 279 1.29 13.26 3.54
N TYR A 280 1.09 11.97 3.80
CA TYR A 280 -0.21 11.31 3.73
C TYR A 280 -0.30 10.22 4.78
N SER A 281 -1.51 9.81 5.13
CA SER A 281 -1.75 8.62 5.94
C SER A 281 -2.57 7.61 5.16
N LEU A 282 -2.28 6.33 5.34
CA LEU A 282 -3.09 5.21 4.86
C LEU A 282 -3.94 4.65 6.00
N PHE A 283 -5.13 4.21 5.64
CA PHE A 283 -6.15 3.70 6.55
C PHE A 283 -6.82 2.45 5.96
N SER A 284 -7.39 1.62 6.84
CA SER A 284 -8.28 0.53 6.44
C SER A 284 -9.54 1.05 5.72
N PRO A 285 -10.14 0.28 4.78
CA PRO A 285 -11.40 0.65 4.11
C PRO A 285 -12.61 0.88 5.02
N ASP A 286 -12.62 0.35 6.23
CA ASP A 286 -13.69 0.51 7.21
C ASP A 286 -13.54 1.74 8.11
N VAL A 287 -12.47 2.51 7.95
CA VAL A 287 -12.32 3.81 8.62
C VAL A 287 -13.36 4.79 8.10
N ASN A 288 -13.95 5.57 9.00
CA ASN A 288 -14.99 6.54 8.66
C ASN A 288 -14.82 7.82 9.49
N ASP A 289 -14.45 8.91 8.83
CA ASP A 289 -14.31 10.22 9.48
C ASP A 289 -15.65 10.93 9.74
N GLY A 290 -16.78 10.36 9.32
CA GLY A 290 -18.10 10.98 9.44
C GLY A 290 -18.23 12.29 8.66
N GLY A 291 -17.41 12.49 7.64
CA GLY A 291 -17.29 13.75 6.90
C GLY A 291 -16.51 14.85 7.64
N ASN A 292 -15.79 14.50 8.71
CA ASN A 292 -14.97 15.43 9.47
C ASN A 292 -13.55 14.88 9.68
N PRO A 293 -12.56 15.32 8.86
CA PRO A 293 -11.18 14.83 8.93
C PRO A 293 -10.47 15.02 10.28
N ILE A 294 -11.00 15.84 11.20
CA ILE A 294 -10.47 15.93 12.57
C ILE A 294 -10.53 14.58 13.29
N ASN A 295 -11.52 13.75 12.95
CA ASN A 295 -11.72 12.43 13.55
C ASN A 295 -10.57 11.47 13.22
N LEU A 296 -9.85 11.70 12.12
CA LEU A 296 -8.69 10.90 11.72
C LEU A 296 -7.47 11.11 12.63
N LEU A 297 -7.46 12.15 13.47
CA LEU A 297 -6.35 12.41 14.40
C LEU A 297 -6.33 11.41 15.56
N ASP A 298 -7.48 10.96 16.03
CA ASP A 298 -7.62 10.01 17.14
C ASP A 298 -7.78 8.58 16.62
N TRP A 299 -6.65 7.94 16.34
CA TRP A 299 -6.59 6.54 15.90
C TRP A 299 -7.01 5.52 16.96
N THR A 300 -7.31 5.96 18.19
CA THR A 300 -7.80 5.09 19.26
C THR A 300 -9.33 5.09 19.38
N ASN A 301 -10.00 5.98 18.64
CA ASN A 301 -11.45 6.05 18.62
C ASN A 301 -12.06 4.91 17.80
N ALA A 302 -12.56 3.89 18.48
CA ALA A 302 -13.17 2.70 17.88
C ALA A 302 -14.38 2.98 16.96
N SER A 303 -15.03 4.14 17.07
CA SER A 303 -16.13 4.50 16.15
C SER A 303 -15.64 5.01 14.79
N VAL A 304 -14.37 5.42 14.71
CA VAL A 304 -13.70 5.93 13.51
C VAL A 304 -12.75 4.87 12.95
N PHE A 305 -12.07 4.15 13.83
CA PHE A 305 -11.08 3.09 13.55
C PHE A 305 -11.56 1.76 14.17
N PRO A 306 -12.29 0.92 13.40
CA PRO A 306 -12.81 -0.34 13.92
C PRO A 306 -11.70 -1.29 14.42
N GLN A 307 -11.86 -1.80 15.64
CA GLN A 307 -10.87 -2.70 16.26
C GLN A 307 -10.99 -4.15 15.76
N ASP A 308 -11.97 -4.42 14.90
CA ASP A 308 -12.34 -5.73 14.39
C ASP A 308 -12.25 -5.79 12.86
N THR A 309 -11.40 -4.97 12.25
CA THR A 309 -11.10 -5.02 10.82
C THR A 309 -10.66 -6.43 10.40
N PRO A 310 -11.46 -7.16 9.60
CA PRO A 310 -11.12 -8.50 9.16
C PRO A 310 -10.18 -8.45 7.95
N ASN A 311 -9.58 -9.60 7.62
CA ASN A 311 -8.68 -9.71 6.47
C ASN A 311 -9.30 -9.32 5.12
N SER A 312 -10.60 -9.54 4.93
CA SER A 312 -11.29 -9.15 3.71
C SER A 312 -11.44 -7.63 3.54
N VAL A 313 -11.02 -6.85 4.54
CA VAL A 313 -11.12 -5.39 4.58
C VAL A 313 -9.72 -4.77 4.75
N GLY A 314 -8.99 -5.12 5.81
CA GLY A 314 -7.68 -4.54 6.13
C GLY A 314 -6.48 -5.18 5.44
N GLY A 315 -6.72 -5.97 4.39
CA GLY A 315 -5.78 -6.96 3.84
C GLY A 315 -4.60 -6.44 3.03
N ILE A 316 -4.40 -5.11 2.92
CA ILE A 316 -3.33 -4.56 2.09
C ILE A 316 -1.95 -5.10 2.51
N ASP A 317 -1.25 -5.70 1.56
CA ASP A 317 0.08 -6.27 1.68
C ASP A 317 1.13 -5.25 1.22
N LEU A 318 1.26 -4.16 1.98
CA LEU A 318 2.06 -2.99 1.63
C LEU A 318 3.54 -3.33 1.37
N VAL A 319 4.03 -3.01 0.17
CA VAL A 319 5.44 -3.20 -0.22
C VAL A 319 6.30 -2.04 0.31
N ALA A 320 7.49 -2.35 0.82
CA ALA A 320 8.45 -1.39 1.37
C ALA A 320 9.10 -0.52 0.28
N THR A 321 8.34 0.42 -0.26
CA THR A 321 8.75 1.29 -1.38
C THR A 321 8.67 2.75 -0.95
N ASN A 322 9.57 3.14 -0.06
CA ASN A 322 9.60 4.48 0.54
C ASN A 322 10.20 5.56 -0.40
N LEU A 323 9.59 5.73 -1.58
CA LEU A 323 10.04 6.68 -2.62
C LEU A 323 9.78 8.14 -2.29
N GLY A 324 8.88 8.42 -1.33
CA GLY A 324 8.42 9.77 -1.06
C GLY A 324 7.63 10.36 -2.22
N VAL A 325 8.00 11.56 -2.63
CA VAL A 325 7.40 12.21 -3.80
C VAL A 325 8.19 11.85 -5.04
N VAL A 326 7.47 11.48 -6.10
CA VAL A 326 8.04 11.31 -7.45
C VAL A 326 7.63 12.50 -8.32
N LYS A 327 8.49 12.87 -9.27
CA LYS A 327 8.25 13.93 -10.25
C LYS A 327 8.14 13.36 -11.65
N ALA A 328 7.20 13.88 -12.42
CA ALA A 328 7.11 13.62 -13.85
C ALA A 328 8.39 14.13 -14.53
N VAL A 329 9.05 13.26 -15.29
CA VAL A 329 10.16 13.63 -16.16
C VAL A 329 9.57 14.33 -17.36
N PRO A 330 9.88 15.62 -17.61
CA PRO A 330 9.35 16.32 -18.77
C PRO A 330 9.79 15.60 -20.04
N GLU A 331 8.83 15.27 -20.92
CA GLU A 331 9.15 14.81 -22.26
C GLU A 331 10.11 15.83 -22.90
N PRO A 332 11.23 15.38 -23.50
CA PRO A 332 12.13 16.30 -24.18
C PRO A 332 11.31 17.06 -25.22
N SER A 333 11.14 18.37 -25.01
CA SER A 333 10.25 19.15 -25.86
C SER A 333 10.61 18.90 -27.33
N PHE A 334 9.63 18.55 -28.14
CA PHE A 334 9.82 18.32 -29.57
C PHE A 334 10.57 19.49 -30.23
N VAL A 335 10.40 20.69 -29.68
CA VAL A 335 11.10 21.94 -30.04
C VAL A 335 12.61 21.86 -29.82
N ALA A 336 13.09 21.31 -28.71
CA ALA A 336 14.53 21.12 -28.48
C ALA A 336 15.13 20.11 -29.47
N GLY A 337 14.40 19.02 -29.75
CA GLY A 337 14.77 18.04 -30.78
C GLY A 337 14.81 18.65 -32.19
N VAL A 338 13.78 19.42 -32.57
CA VAL A 338 13.69 20.11 -33.86
C VAL A 338 14.75 21.20 -34.00
N LEU A 339 15.06 21.95 -32.94
CA LEU A 339 16.13 22.95 -32.94
C LEU A 339 17.49 22.30 -33.16
N LEU A 340 17.80 21.19 -32.47
CA LEU A 340 19.02 20.42 -32.71
C LEU A 340 19.09 19.91 -34.16
N PHE A 341 18.02 19.28 -34.67
CA PHE A 341 17.99 18.81 -36.05
C PHE A 341 18.15 19.95 -37.08
N SER A 342 17.53 21.11 -36.85
CA SER A 342 17.66 22.27 -37.75
C SER A 342 19.10 22.83 -37.76
N THR A 343 19.79 22.85 -36.62
CA THR A 343 21.21 23.26 -36.58
C THR A 343 22.13 22.30 -37.33
N PHE A 344 21.89 20.98 -37.28
CA PHE A 344 22.66 20.01 -38.06
C PHE A 344 22.42 20.13 -39.57
N VAL A 345 21.18 20.40 -40.02
CA VAL A 345 20.87 20.61 -41.44
C VAL A 345 21.53 21.90 -41.97
N ILE A 346 21.55 22.96 -41.18
CA ILE A 346 22.20 24.22 -41.55
C ILE A 346 23.73 24.05 -41.59
N ALA A 347 24.33 23.40 -40.59
CA ALA A 347 25.76 23.12 -40.55
C ALA A 347 26.21 22.21 -41.71
N GLY A 348 25.43 21.18 -42.04
CA GLY A 348 25.67 20.31 -43.19
C GLY A 348 25.61 21.04 -44.53
N LYS A 349 24.63 21.96 -44.70
CA LYS A 349 24.53 22.80 -45.91
C LYS A 349 25.68 23.80 -46.03
N LEU A 350 26.20 24.34 -44.93
CA LEU A 350 27.34 25.25 -44.93
C LEU A 350 28.65 24.53 -45.26
N LYS A 351 28.87 23.31 -44.74
CA LYS A 351 30.07 22.51 -45.06
C LYS A 351 30.15 22.13 -46.54
N ASN A 352 29.02 21.82 -47.19
CA ASN A 352 28.99 21.48 -48.62
C ASN A 352 29.14 22.69 -49.56
N ARG A 353 29.01 23.93 -49.08
CA ARG A 353 29.26 25.12 -49.90
C ARG A 353 30.75 25.47 -50.02
N GLY A 354 31.60 24.99 -49.10
CA GLY A 354 33.04 25.26 -49.13
C GLY A 354 33.85 24.40 -50.11
N HIS A 355 33.26 23.35 -50.70
CA HIS A 355 34.01 22.37 -51.52
C HIS A 355 33.85 22.53 -53.04
N LYS A 356 33.15 23.56 -53.52
CA LYS A 356 32.91 23.75 -54.96
C LYS A 356 33.79 24.78 -55.68
N ASN A 357 34.77 25.39 -55.01
CA ASN A 357 35.55 26.51 -55.59
C ASN A 357 37.08 26.30 -55.71
N SER A 358 37.59 25.06 -55.75
CA SER A 358 39.05 24.84 -55.81
C SER A 358 39.61 24.29 -57.14
N ASN A 359 38.85 24.33 -58.24
CA ASN A 359 39.39 24.01 -59.58
C ASN A 359 39.19 25.20 -60.52
N ALA A 360 40.10 26.17 -60.43
CA ALA A 360 40.40 27.15 -61.48
C ALA A 360 41.89 27.47 -61.42
#